data_AF-A0A2P5DP60-F1
#
_entry.id   AF-A0A2P5DP60-F1
#
_cell.length_a   1.000
_cell.length_b   1.000
_cell.length_c   1.000
_cell.angle_alpha   90.00
_cell.angle_beta   90.00
_cell.angle_gamma   90.00
#
_symmetry.space_group_name_H-M   'P 1'
#
loop_
_entity.id
_entity.type
_entity.pdbx_description
1 polymer ?
#
loop_
_entity_poly.entity_id
_entity_poly.type
_entity_poly.pdbx_seq_one_letter_code
_entity_poly.pdbx_strand_id
1 'polypeptide(L)'
;MSSHSPPPTGSTNNHNNNNNYNPYVHYSPAHVSSSSSGNRQRVNVCGALNRCGKRFEEATRKAEVLADNLWNHLKTSPSFSDAAVARLAQGTKVLADGGYDKVFQQAFQKLLGEKLLHSYACYLSTASGPVIGTLYISNKRIAFCSDFPLSHNSSTGNPGWLYYKVVIQSEQLRTVNPSANRWNQSEKYIHIVTRDGHEFWFMGFISYDKALKNLIEAIYEQAQPSRD
;
A
#
# COMPACT_ATOMS: atom_id res chain seq x y z
N MET A 1 -14.01 -28.47 -0.21
CA MET A 1 -12.87 -28.30 -1.13
C MET A 1 -12.97 -26.88 -1.69
N SER A 2 -12.27 -25.92 -1.09
CA SER A 2 -12.35 -24.50 -1.50
C SER A 2 -11.24 -24.19 -2.48
N SER A 3 -11.61 -23.97 -3.74
CA SER A 3 -10.70 -23.58 -4.81
C SER A 3 -10.36 -22.09 -4.69
N HIS A 4 -9.22 -21.76 -4.09
CA HIS A 4 -8.67 -20.40 -4.12
C HIS A 4 -7.80 -20.23 -5.37
N SER A 5 -8.22 -19.32 -6.25
CA SER A 5 -7.51 -18.93 -7.46
C SER A 5 -6.28 -18.08 -7.11
N PRO A 6 -5.12 -18.31 -7.74
CA PRO A 6 -3.95 -17.45 -7.59
C PRO A 6 -4.19 -16.07 -8.22
N PRO A 7 -3.45 -15.01 -7.81
CA PRO A 7 -3.49 -13.72 -8.49
C PRO A 7 -3.08 -13.89 -9.97
N PRO A 8 -3.69 -13.14 -10.90
CA PRO A 8 -3.36 -13.26 -12.32
C PRO A 8 -1.90 -12.89 -12.55
N THR A 9 -1.15 -13.81 -13.16
CA THR A 9 0.19 -13.57 -13.70
C THR A 9 0.04 -12.85 -15.04
N GLY A 10 0.72 -11.70 -15.18
CA GLY A 10 0.57 -10.81 -16.33
C GLY A 10 0.76 -11.53 -17.65
N SER A 11 -0.32 -11.64 -18.43
CA SER A 11 -0.27 -12.04 -19.84
C SER A 11 -0.30 -10.79 -20.70
N THR A 12 0.77 -10.59 -21.47
CA THR A 12 0.83 -9.58 -22.53
C THR A 12 -0.17 -9.93 -23.62
N ASN A 13 -1.26 -9.17 -23.73
CA ASN A 13 -2.02 -9.07 -24.96
C ASN A 13 -2.30 -7.60 -25.28
N ASN A 14 -1.68 -7.16 -26.35
CA ASN A 14 -1.88 -5.89 -27.02
C ASN A 14 -3.21 -6.00 -27.79
N HIS A 15 -4.22 -5.15 -27.50
CA HIS A 15 -5.21 -4.62 -28.45
C HIS A 15 -6.25 -3.69 -27.74
N ASN A 16 -6.28 -2.44 -28.21
CA ASN A 16 -7.36 -1.44 -28.31
C ASN A 16 -8.51 -1.32 -27.29
N ASN A 17 -8.56 -0.13 -26.67
CA ASN A 17 -9.72 0.73 -26.37
C ASN A 17 -11.08 0.06 -26.08
N ASN A 18 -11.44 0.04 -24.79
CA ASN A 18 -12.71 0.56 -24.31
C ASN A 18 -12.62 0.82 -22.80
N ASN A 19 -13.22 1.91 -22.33
CA ASN A 19 -13.21 2.41 -20.96
C ASN A 19 -13.44 1.31 -19.91
N ASN A 20 -12.36 0.81 -19.32
CA ASN A 20 -12.39 -0.07 -18.15
C ASN A 20 -12.12 0.78 -16.90
N TYR A 21 -13.03 1.73 -16.63
CA TYR A 21 -12.90 2.63 -15.49
C TYR A 21 -13.23 1.85 -14.22
N ASN A 22 -12.20 1.34 -13.53
CA ASN A 22 -12.37 0.79 -12.19
C ASN A 22 -12.69 1.94 -11.23
N PRO A 23 -13.91 2.02 -10.65
CA PRO A 23 -14.36 3.19 -9.90
C PRO A 23 -13.62 3.39 -8.58
N TYR A 24 -12.87 2.38 -8.13
CA TYR A 24 -12.09 2.42 -6.91
C TYR A 24 -10.66 2.94 -7.14
N VAL A 25 -10.19 3.01 -8.39
CA VAL A 25 -8.82 3.41 -8.73
C VAL A 25 -8.80 4.90 -9.07
N HIS A 26 -7.90 5.63 -8.42
CA HIS A 26 -7.72 7.07 -8.63
C HIS A 26 -6.25 7.41 -8.86
N TYR A 27 -6.04 8.51 -9.58
CA TYR A 27 -4.72 9.07 -9.81
C TYR A 27 -4.68 10.51 -9.30
N SER A 28 -3.61 10.89 -8.61
CA SER A 28 -3.39 12.29 -8.21
C SER A 28 -1.99 12.75 -8.59
N PRO A 29 -1.82 13.98 -9.12
CA PRO A 29 -0.51 14.52 -9.44
C PRO A 29 0.43 14.51 -8.24
N ALA A 30 1.70 14.23 -8.49
CA ALA A 30 2.75 14.64 -7.58
C ALA A 30 2.77 16.18 -7.55
N HIS A 31 2.56 16.78 -6.38
CA HIS A 31 2.74 18.22 -6.23
C HIS A 31 4.22 18.53 -6.51
N VAL A 32 4.50 19.12 -7.67
CA VAL A 32 5.76 19.80 -7.94
C VAL A 32 5.71 21.09 -7.15
N SER A 33 6.34 21.11 -5.98
CA SER A 33 6.76 22.37 -5.39
C SER A 33 7.61 23.08 -6.44
N SER A 34 7.17 24.26 -6.88
CA SER A 34 7.87 25.07 -7.87
C SER A 34 9.21 25.54 -7.29
N SER A 35 10.23 24.71 -7.40
CA SER A 35 11.63 25.10 -7.35
C SER A 35 12.31 24.52 -8.58
N SER A 36 12.80 25.44 -9.40
CA SER A 36 13.46 25.29 -10.68
C SER A 36 14.51 24.17 -10.78
N SER A 37 14.61 23.65 -12.01
CA SER A 37 15.77 22.99 -12.65
C SER A 37 16.19 21.62 -12.13
N GLY A 38 16.44 20.72 -13.08
CA GLY A 38 16.65 19.31 -12.83
C GLY A 38 17.88 19.01 -11.98
N ASN A 39 17.67 18.15 -10.98
CA ASN A 39 18.57 17.06 -10.66
C ASN A 39 17.88 16.13 -9.67
N ARG A 40 18.20 14.83 -9.78
CA ARG A 40 17.87 13.78 -8.81
C ARG A 40 17.96 14.33 -7.39
N GLN A 41 16.82 14.44 -6.70
CA GLN A 41 16.81 14.82 -5.30
C GLN A 41 17.32 13.64 -4.48
N ARG A 42 18.64 13.55 -4.37
CA ARG A 42 19.33 12.71 -3.40
C ARG A 42 18.88 13.20 -2.02
N VAL A 43 17.96 12.48 -1.40
CA VAL A 43 17.62 12.68 0.00
C VAL A 43 18.91 12.46 0.79
N ASN A 44 19.34 13.51 1.49
CA ASN A 44 20.61 13.54 2.21
C ASN A 44 20.48 12.76 3.53
N VAL A 45 20.48 11.42 3.43
CA VAL A 45 20.42 10.51 4.59
C VAL A 45 21.84 10.35 5.16
N CYS A 46 22.32 11.35 5.91
CA CYS A 46 23.60 11.19 6.64
C CYS A 46 23.60 11.75 8.08
N GLY A 47 22.47 12.19 8.63
CA GLY A 47 22.40 12.77 9.98
C GLY A 47 21.93 11.85 11.12
N ALA A 48 21.22 10.75 10.81
CA ALA A 48 20.42 10.03 11.81
C ALA A 48 21.00 8.68 12.29
N LEU A 49 22.09 8.18 11.70
CA LEU A 49 22.60 6.81 11.96
C LEU A 49 23.63 6.69 13.10
N ASN A 50 24.02 7.78 13.76
CA ASN A 50 25.08 7.73 14.79
C ASN A 50 24.59 7.52 16.23
N ARG A 51 23.34 7.11 16.46
CA ARG A 51 22.80 7.10 17.84
C ARG A 51 21.87 5.93 18.19
N CYS A 52 22.19 4.72 17.76
CA CYS A 52 21.55 3.53 18.31
C CYS A 52 22.52 2.35 18.42
N GLY A 53 23.52 2.50 19.29
CA GLY A 53 24.35 1.42 19.77
C GLY A 53 24.13 1.24 21.26
N LYS A 54 23.84 -0.01 21.66
CA LYS A 54 23.72 -0.56 23.03
C LYS A 54 22.29 -0.66 23.59
N ARG A 55 21.71 -1.86 23.42
CA ARG A 55 21.31 -2.80 24.50
C ARG A 55 20.60 -4.00 23.88
N PHE A 56 21.25 -5.16 23.93
CA PHE A 56 20.77 -6.40 23.31
C PHE A 56 20.89 -7.53 24.33
N GLU A 57 19.76 -8.16 24.68
CA GLU A 57 19.68 -9.62 24.90
C GLU A 57 18.23 -10.16 25.01
N GLU A 58 17.20 -9.31 25.09
CA GLU A 58 15.78 -9.76 25.10
C GLU A 58 15.02 -9.39 23.80
N ALA A 59 15.72 -8.99 22.73
CA ALA A 59 15.15 -8.41 21.51
C ALA A 59 15.32 -9.27 20.23
N THR A 60 16.02 -10.39 20.32
CA THR A 60 16.53 -11.14 19.14
C THR A 60 15.40 -11.73 18.28
N ARG A 61 14.45 -12.46 18.88
CA ARG A 61 13.41 -13.16 18.10
C ARG A 61 12.40 -12.20 17.44
N LYS A 62 12.10 -11.06 18.06
CA LYS A 62 11.20 -10.05 17.47
C LYS A 62 11.91 -9.22 16.41
N ALA A 63 13.21 -8.96 16.56
CA ALA A 63 13.99 -8.23 15.58
C ALA A 63 14.26 -9.07 14.31
N GLU A 64 14.55 -10.37 14.45
CA GLU A 64 14.73 -11.29 13.31
C GLU A 64 13.46 -11.38 12.47
N VAL A 65 12.30 -11.63 13.08
CA VAL A 65 11.02 -11.71 12.34
C VAL A 65 10.69 -10.37 11.66
N LEU A 66 11.00 -9.24 12.28
CA LEU A 66 10.83 -7.92 11.66
C LEU A 66 11.81 -7.70 10.49
N ALA A 67 13.05 -8.16 10.62
CA ALA A 67 14.06 -8.10 9.57
C ALA A 67 13.70 -9.02 8.39
N ASP A 68 13.23 -10.24 8.66
CA ASP A 68 12.77 -11.20 7.65
C ASP A 68 11.54 -10.69 6.90
N ASN A 69 10.55 -10.14 7.63
CA ASN A 69 9.37 -9.55 7.01
C ASN A 69 9.71 -8.33 6.15
N LEU A 70 10.63 -7.49 6.61
CA LEU A 70 11.12 -6.35 5.83
C LEU A 70 11.89 -6.83 4.60
N TRP A 71 12.74 -7.85 4.73
CA TRP A 71 13.49 -8.44 3.63
C TRP A 71 12.57 -9.04 2.55
N ASN A 72 11.55 -9.79 2.98
CA ASN A 72 10.53 -10.36 2.09
C ASN A 72 9.69 -9.26 1.42
N HIS A 73 9.37 -8.18 2.14
CA HIS A 73 8.73 -6.99 1.56
C HIS A 73 9.59 -6.40 0.44
N LEU A 74 10.89 -6.22 0.65
CA LEU A 74 11.77 -5.63 -0.39
C LEU A 74 11.96 -6.56 -1.59
N LYS A 75 12.00 -7.89 -1.38
CA LYS A 75 12.05 -8.89 -2.45
C LYS A 75 10.81 -8.94 -3.33
N THR A 76 9.67 -8.45 -2.84
CA THR A 76 8.43 -8.42 -3.61
C THR A 76 8.49 -7.40 -4.76
N SER A 77 9.37 -6.40 -4.67
CA SER A 77 9.56 -5.40 -5.70
C SER A 77 10.40 -5.95 -6.87
N PRO A 78 10.12 -5.52 -8.12
CA PRO A 78 11.03 -5.73 -9.25
C PRO A 78 12.45 -5.19 -8.99
N SER A 79 12.58 -4.21 -8.09
CA SER A 79 13.84 -3.58 -7.69
C SER A 79 13.90 -3.39 -6.17
N PHE A 80 14.83 -4.12 -5.53
CA PHE A 80 15.05 -4.07 -4.08
C PHE A 80 15.47 -2.67 -3.60
N SER A 81 16.41 -2.03 -4.32
CA SER A 81 16.92 -0.71 -3.96
C SER A 81 15.82 0.35 -4.05
N ASP A 82 14.98 0.26 -5.09
CA ASP A 82 13.88 1.21 -5.26
C ASP A 82 12.85 1.02 -4.16
N ALA A 83 12.56 -0.23 -3.74
CA ALA A 83 11.69 -0.52 -2.60
C ALA A 83 12.25 0.02 -1.27
N ALA A 84 13.57 -0.07 -1.06
CA ALA A 84 14.20 0.45 0.15
C ALA A 84 14.18 1.98 0.19
N VAL A 85 14.56 2.64 -0.92
CA VAL A 85 14.42 4.09 -1.10
C VAL A 85 12.98 4.49 -0.90
N ALA A 86 12.06 3.67 -1.42
CA ALA A 86 10.66 3.92 -1.34
C ALA A 86 10.15 3.99 0.11
N ARG A 87 10.51 2.98 0.90
CA ARG A 87 10.13 2.96 2.30
C ARG A 87 10.79 4.06 3.13
N LEU A 88 12.04 4.42 2.81
CA LEU A 88 12.74 5.52 3.46
C LEU A 88 12.04 6.86 3.21
N ALA A 89 11.74 7.18 1.96
CA ALA A 89 11.06 8.43 1.62
C ALA A 89 9.65 8.50 2.22
N GLN A 90 8.90 7.39 2.25
CA GLN A 90 7.61 7.35 2.95
C GLN A 90 7.75 7.54 4.46
N GLY A 91 8.77 6.95 5.09
CA GLY A 91 9.07 7.18 6.50
C GLY A 91 9.40 8.65 6.80
N THR A 92 10.20 9.29 5.93
CA THR A 92 10.49 10.73 6.03
C THR A 92 9.23 11.57 5.88
N LYS A 93 8.34 11.23 4.93
CA LYS A 93 7.07 11.92 4.73
C LYS A 93 6.17 11.85 5.97
N VAL A 94 6.01 10.65 6.54
CA VAL A 94 5.22 10.46 7.76
C VAL A 94 5.76 11.31 8.92
N LEU A 95 7.08 11.42 9.07
CA LEU A 95 7.69 12.28 10.08
C LEU A 95 7.45 13.77 9.78
N ALA A 96 7.66 14.20 8.53
CA ALA A 96 7.52 15.60 8.12
C ALA A 96 6.07 16.10 8.22
N ASP A 97 5.09 15.28 7.84
CA ASP A 97 3.67 15.63 7.87
C ASP A 97 3.06 15.48 9.27
N GLY A 98 3.79 14.95 10.26
CA GLY A 98 3.33 14.82 11.65
C GLY A 98 2.50 13.57 11.93
N GLY A 99 2.74 12.49 11.19
CA GLY A 99 2.15 11.16 11.42
C GLY A 99 1.26 10.67 10.28
N TYR A 100 0.87 9.38 10.36
CA TYR A 100 0.08 8.72 9.32
C TYR A 100 -1.31 9.34 9.13
N ASP A 101 -1.93 9.87 10.19
CA ASP A 101 -3.21 10.58 10.09
C ASP A 101 -3.15 11.76 9.12
N LYS A 102 -2.07 12.54 9.19
CA LYS A 102 -1.88 13.73 8.35
C LYS A 102 -1.58 13.34 6.91
N VAL A 103 -0.70 12.36 6.70
CA VAL A 103 -0.43 11.81 5.37
C VAL A 103 -1.71 11.27 4.72
N PHE A 104 -2.52 10.54 5.48
CA PHE A 104 -3.79 9.99 5.01
C PHE A 104 -4.78 11.11 4.61
N GLN A 105 -4.94 12.13 5.45
CA GLN A 105 -5.85 13.26 5.18
C GLN A 105 -5.43 14.04 3.94
N GLN A 106 -4.12 14.31 3.77
CA GLN A 106 -3.59 14.95 2.58
C GLN A 106 -3.79 14.10 1.31
N ALA A 107 -3.65 12.77 1.44
CA ALA A 107 -3.78 11.87 0.30
C ALA A 107 -5.23 11.68 -0.17
N PHE A 108 -6.20 11.59 0.74
CA PHE A 108 -7.56 11.14 0.39
C PHE A 108 -8.68 12.13 0.66
N GLN A 109 -8.33 13.32 1.18
CA GLN A 109 -9.25 14.30 1.76
C GLN A 109 -10.06 13.70 2.92
N LYS A 110 -10.22 14.45 4.00
CA LYS A 110 -10.88 13.92 5.20
C LYS A 110 -12.40 13.88 5.02
N LEU A 111 -13.03 12.72 5.19
CA LEU A 111 -14.49 12.64 5.30
C LEU A 111 -14.95 13.10 6.70
N LEU A 112 -16.21 13.56 6.80
CA LEU A 112 -16.75 14.02 8.09
C LEU A 112 -16.74 12.88 9.13
N GLY A 113 -16.16 13.13 10.30
CA GLY A 113 -16.04 12.14 11.38
C GLY A 113 -15.06 10.99 11.09
N GLU A 114 -14.30 11.05 9.98
CA GLU A 114 -13.34 10.02 9.63
C GLU A 114 -12.09 10.07 10.52
N LYS A 115 -11.69 8.91 11.02
CA LYS A 115 -10.49 8.67 11.81
C LYS A 115 -9.70 7.53 11.20
N LEU A 116 -8.40 7.73 11.02
CA LEU A 116 -7.51 6.63 10.66
C LEU A 116 -7.37 5.72 11.88
N LEU A 117 -7.49 4.41 11.66
CA LEU A 117 -7.33 3.40 12.71
C LEU A 117 -5.97 2.74 12.58
N HIS A 118 -5.62 2.31 11.36
CA HIS A 118 -4.40 1.55 11.10
C HIS A 118 -3.76 1.89 9.76
N SER A 119 -2.44 1.66 9.66
CA SER A 119 -1.69 1.75 8.41
C SER A 119 -0.66 0.63 8.29
N TYR A 120 -0.48 0.10 7.09
CA TYR A 120 0.43 -1.01 6.82
C TYR A 120 1.16 -0.82 5.49
N ALA A 121 2.49 -0.94 5.52
CA ALA A 121 3.30 -1.03 4.31
C ALA A 121 3.06 -2.37 3.62
N CYS A 122 2.77 -2.32 2.32
CA CYS A 122 2.45 -3.48 1.49
C CYS A 122 2.64 -3.14 0.01
N TYR A 123 2.29 -4.09 -0.85
CA TYR A 123 2.16 -3.91 -2.28
C TYR A 123 0.72 -4.18 -2.71
N LEU A 124 0.26 -3.44 -3.70
CA LEU A 124 -0.94 -3.76 -4.46
C LEU A 124 -0.53 -4.44 -5.77
N SER A 125 -1.09 -5.62 -6.04
CA SER A 125 -0.91 -6.28 -7.34
C SER A 125 -1.70 -5.53 -8.41
N THR A 126 -1.03 -5.10 -9.47
CA THR A 126 -1.65 -4.48 -10.65
C THR A 126 -1.28 -5.24 -11.92
N ALA A 127 -1.95 -4.94 -13.04
CA ALA A 127 -1.62 -5.53 -14.33
C ALA A 127 -0.17 -5.24 -14.77
N SER A 128 0.39 -4.11 -14.34
CA SER A 128 1.78 -3.71 -14.61
C SER A 128 2.77 -4.21 -13.54
N GLY A 129 2.31 -5.04 -12.61
CA GLY A 129 3.10 -5.60 -11.51
C GLY A 129 2.78 -5.00 -10.13
N PRO A 130 3.52 -5.41 -9.09
CA PRO A 130 3.33 -4.93 -7.73
C PRO A 130 3.67 -3.45 -7.58
N VAL A 131 2.75 -2.66 -7.01
CA VAL A 131 2.95 -1.25 -6.67
C VAL A 131 3.19 -1.14 -5.17
N ILE A 132 4.37 -0.65 -4.77
CA ILE A 132 4.67 -0.43 -3.35
C ILE A 132 3.85 0.74 -2.79
N GLY A 133 3.31 0.57 -1.60
CA GLY A 133 2.51 1.60 -0.97
C GLY A 133 2.13 1.32 0.47
N THR A 134 1.20 2.15 0.94
CA THR A 134 0.65 2.09 2.28
C THR A 134 -0.87 1.85 2.19
N LEU A 135 -1.33 0.78 2.83
CA LEU A 135 -2.74 0.49 3.05
C LEU A 135 -3.18 1.19 4.35
N TYR A 136 -4.28 1.93 4.28
CA TYR A 136 -4.90 2.66 5.36
C TYR A 136 -6.28 2.05 5.65
N ILE A 137 -6.58 1.87 6.92
CA ILE A 137 -7.89 1.45 7.40
C ILE A 137 -8.44 2.58 8.26
N SER A 138 -9.52 3.22 7.82
CA SER A 138 -10.27 4.19 8.60
C SER A 138 -11.60 3.59 9.06
N ASN A 139 -12.29 4.27 9.97
CA ASN A 139 -13.67 3.93 10.34
C ASN A 139 -14.70 4.14 9.20
N LYS A 140 -14.27 4.55 8.00
CA LYS A 140 -15.15 4.85 6.85
C LYS A 140 -14.73 4.17 5.54
N ARG A 141 -13.47 3.77 5.39
CA ARG A 141 -12.97 3.17 4.15
C ARG A 141 -11.65 2.44 4.38
N ILE A 142 -11.38 1.55 3.44
CA ILE A 142 -10.05 1.05 3.17
C ILE A 142 -9.48 1.88 2.02
N ALA A 143 -8.25 2.37 2.16
CA ALA A 143 -7.61 3.14 1.12
C ALA A 143 -6.16 2.69 0.94
N PHE A 144 -5.65 2.71 -0.29
CA PHE A 144 -4.24 2.44 -0.59
C PHE A 144 -3.67 3.60 -1.38
N CYS A 145 -2.45 4.03 -1.05
CA CYS A 145 -1.69 5.01 -1.83
C CYS A 145 -0.31 4.43 -2.11
N SER A 146 0.14 4.55 -3.36
CA SER A 146 1.54 4.28 -3.69
C SER A 146 2.45 5.20 -2.89
N ASP A 147 3.61 4.69 -2.46
CA ASP A 147 4.55 5.50 -1.70
C ASP A 147 5.30 6.50 -2.62
N PHE A 148 5.34 6.23 -3.94
CA PHE A 148 5.93 7.06 -5.00
C PHE A 148 4.91 7.31 -6.09
N PRO A 149 4.98 8.46 -6.76
CA PRO A 149 4.25 8.62 -8.00
C PRO A 149 4.82 7.68 -9.07
N LEU A 150 3.93 7.10 -9.86
CA LEU A 150 4.28 6.25 -10.99
C LEU A 150 4.34 7.09 -12.27
N SER A 151 5.21 6.70 -13.20
CA SER A 151 5.26 7.32 -14.52
C SER A 151 3.99 6.96 -15.30
N HIS A 152 3.28 7.99 -15.73
CA HIS A 152 2.15 7.87 -16.64
C HIS A 152 2.56 8.42 -18.01
N ASN A 153 2.67 7.53 -18.98
CA ASN A 153 2.93 7.92 -20.36
C ASN A 153 1.63 8.49 -20.95
N SER A 154 1.51 9.81 -20.98
CA SER A 154 0.45 10.47 -21.71
C SER A 154 0.75 10.44 -23.21
N SER A 155 -0.28 10.28 -24.05
CA SER A 155 -0.16 10.31 -25.52
C SER A 155 0.34 11.66 -26.06
N THR A 156 0.40 12.69 -25.22
CA THR A 156 0.87 14.05 -25.53
C THR A 156 2.35 14.28 -25.22
N GLY A 157 3.11 13.23 -24.84
CA GLY A 157 4.57 13.26 -24.78
C GLY A 157 5.19 13.79 -23.48
N ASN A 158 4.38 14.24 -22.51
CA ASN A 158 4.87 14.63 -21.18
C ASN A 158 4.57 13.52 -20.16
N PRO A 159 5.59 12.85 -19.59
CA PRO A 159 5.37 11.86 -18.54
C PRO A 159 4.83 12.55 -17.30
N GLY A 160 3.59 12.25 -16.93
CA GLY A 160 2.98 12.71 -15.68
C GLY A 160 3.38 11.79 -14.53
N TRP A 161 3.76 12.34 -13.39
CA TRP A 161 4.03 11.58 -12.17
C TRP A 161 2.77 11.54 -11.32
N LEU A 162 2.10 10.39 -11.25
CA LEU A 162 0.81 10.24 -10.60
C LEU A 162 0.90 9.20 -9.47
N TYR A 163 0.41 9.55 -8.29
CA TYR A 163 0.19 8.56 -7.23
C TYR A 163 -0.96 7.64 -7.62
N TYR A 164 -0.73 6.33 -7.50
CA TYR A 164 -1.75 5.31 -7.69
C TYR A 164 -2.52 5.14 -6.38
N LYS A 165 -3.85 5.29 -6.43
CA LYS A 165 -4.72 5.22 -5.27
C LYS A 165 -5.82 4.20 -5.47
N VAL A 166 -6.20 3.51 -4.40
CA VAL A 166 -7.43 2.72 -4.32
C VAL A 166 -8.25 3.23 -3.14
N VAL A 167 -9.55 3.42 -3.31
CA VAL A 167 -10.46 3.81 -2.23
C VAL A 167 -11.69 2.92 -2.26
N ILE A 168 -11.85 2.08 -1.24
CA ILE A 168 -13.00 1.19 -1.05
C ILE A 168 -13.77 1.68 0.17
N GLN A 169 -14.94 2.26 -0.06
CA GLN A 169 -15.82 2.64 1.03
C GLN A 169 -16.22 1.40 1.83
N SER A 170 -16.38 1.58 3.15
CA SER A 170 -16.76 0.53 4.07
C SER A 170 -17.98 -0.26 3.55
N GLU A 171 -19.00 0.44 3.09
CA GLU A 171 -20.27 -0.12 2.60
C GLU A 171 -20.09 -0.98 1.33
N GLN A 172 -19.02 -0.77 0.57
CA GLN A 172 -18.69 -1.55 -0.63
C GLN A 172 -17.84 -2.78 -0.34
N LEU A 173 -17.30 -2.92 0.86
CA LEU A 173 -16.50 -4.07 1.24
C LEU A 173 -17.39 -5.31 1.38
N ARG A 174 -17.01 -6.41 0.71
CA ARG A 174 -17.75 -7.68 0.78
C ARG A 174 -16.99 -8.72 1.60
N THR A 175 -15.74 -9.00 1.25
CA THR A 175 -14.91 -10.00 1.94
C THR A 175 -13.46 -9.59 1.99
N VAL A 176 -12.78 -10.01 3.07
CA VAL A 176 -11.32 -10.02 3.19
C VAL A 176 -10.91 -11.47 3.40
N ASN A 177 -10.16 -12.04 2.46
CA ASN A 177 -9.74 -13.44 2.48
C ASN A 177 -8.21 -13.53 2.57
N PRO A 178 -7.64 -14.28 3.52
CA PRO A 178 -6.23 -14.62 3.49
C PRO A 178 -5.93 -15.62 2.35
N SER A 179 -4.77 -15.50 1.75
CA SER A 179 -4.25 -16.45 0.76
C SER A 179 -2.72 -16.54 0.87
N ALA A 180 -2.12 -17.59 0.32
CA ALA A 180 -0.67 -17.78 0.27
C ALA A 180 -0.26 -18.46 -1.03
N ASN A 181 0.97 -18.24 -1.48
CA ASN A 181 1.49 -18.89 -2.67
C ASN A 181 1.61 -20.40 -2.39
N ARG A 182 1.05 -21.22 -3.29
CA ARG A 182 1.07 -22.68 -3.17
C ARG A 182 2.48 -23.26 -3.15
N TRP A 183 3.42 -22.58 -3.80
CA TRP A 183 4.81 -23.00 -3.96
C TRP A 183 5.72 -22.37 -2.91
N ASN A 184 5.28 -21.25 -2.33
CA ASN A 184 6.01 -20.55 -1.28
C ASN A 184 5.04 -20.00 -0.22
N GLN A 185 4.80 -20.76 0.85
CA GLN A 185 3.86 -20.37 1.91
C GLN A 185 4.26 -19.11 2.68
N SER A 186 5.51 -18.65 2.55
CA SER A 186 5.95 -17.38 3.12
C SER A 186 5.41 -16.16 2.35
N GLU A 187 5.04 -16.33 1.08
CA GLU A 187 4.37 -15.31 0.28
C GLU A 187 2.88 -15.30 0.58
N LYS A 188 2.50 -14.44 1.52
CA LYS A 188 1.11 -14.27 1.95
C LYS A 188 0.45 -13.10 1.23
N TYR A 189 -0.83 -13.28 0.93
CA TYR A 189 -1.70 -12.32 0.26
C TYR A 189 -2.94 -12.04 1.10
N ILE A 190 -3.49 -10.84 0.94
CA ILE A 190 -4.83 -10.50 1.41
C ILE A 190 -5.67 -10.12 0.18
N HIS A 191 -6.72 -10.88 -0.06
CA HIS A 191 -7.66 -10.67 -1.15
C HIS A 191 -8.88 -9.92 -0.65
N ILE A 192 -9.12 -8.74 -1.20
CA ILE A 192 -10.26 -7.90 -0.88
C ILE A 192 -11.21 -7.93 -2.06
N VAL A 193 -12.49 -8.24 -1.80
CA VAL A 193 -13.55 -8.25 -2.81
C VAL A 193 -14.61 -7.23 -2.43
N THR A 194 -15.03 -6.42 -3.38
CA THR A 194 -16.12 -5.45 -3.22
C THR A 194 -17.47 -6.08 -3.54
N ARG A 195 -18.56 -5.44 -3.13
CA ARG A 195 -19.93 -5.92 -3.35
C ARG A 195 -20.29 -6.01 -4.83
N ASP A 196 -19.75 -5.12 -5.65
CA ASP A 196 -19.90 -5.09 -7.10
C ASP A 196 -18.88 -5.98 -7.85
N GLY A 197 -18.07 -6.77 -7.12
CA GLY A 197 -17.23 -7.82 -7.70
C GLY A 197 -15.82 -7.41 -8.13
N HIS A 198 -15.37 -6.20 -7.79
CA HIS A 198 -13.97 -5.82 -7.99
C HIS A 198 -13.06 -6.50 -6.97
N GLU A 199 -11.88 -6.91 -7.42
CA GLU A 199 -10.92 -7.64 -6.62
C GLU A 199 -9.60 -6.88 -6.49
N PHE A 200 -9.06 -6.88 -5.27
CA PHE A 200 -7.77 -6.26 -4.95
C PHE A 200 -6.90 -7.24 -4.19
N TRP A 201 -5.69 -7.45 -4.68
CA TRP A 201 -4.72 -8.38 -4.10
C TRP A 201 -3.58 -7.59 -3.48
N PHE A 202 -3.51 -7.62 -2.15
CA PHE A 202 -2.41 -7.01 -1.40
C PHE A 202 -1.41 -8.07 -0.96
N MET A 203 -0.13 -7.72 -0.99
CA MET A 203 0.96 -8.66 -0.70
C MET A 203 2.17 -7.98 -0.06
N GLY A 204 3.15 -8.78 0.35
CA GLY A 204 4.41 -8.27 0.90
C GLY A 204 4.21 -7.39 2.14
N PHE A 205 3.24 -7.70 3.00
CA PHE A 205 3.02 -6.92 4.21
C PHE A 205 4.19 -7.08 5.20
N ILE A 206 4.71 -5.97 5.71
CA ILE A 206 5.69 -6.01 6.83
C ILE A 206 5.02 -6.57 8.11
N SER A 207 3.71 -6.36 8.26
CA SER A 207 2.93 -6.81 9.43
C SER A 207 1.65 -7.53 9.00
N TYR A 208 1.80 -8.62 8.23
CA TYR A 208 0.69 -9.37 7.63
C TYR A 208 -0.42 -9.73 8.62
N ASP A 209 -0.09 -10.42 9.72
CA ASP A 209 -1.10 -10.95 10.63
C ASP A 209 -1.91 -9.83 11.31
N LYS A 210 -1.24 -8.69 11.59
CA LYS A 210 -1.91 -7.49 12.12
C LYS A 210 -2.82 -6.84 11.08
N ALA A 211 -2.35 -6.74 9.82
CA ALA A 211 -3.15 -6.17 8.74
C ALA A 211 -4.40 -7.01 8.47
N LEU A 212 -4.25 -8.33 8.38
CA LEU A 212 -5.37 -9.25 8.17
C LEU A 212 -6.38 -9.16 9.31
N LYS A 213 -5.91 -9.23 10.57
CA LYS A 213 -6.77 -9.11 11.74
C LYS A 213 -7.59 -7.80 11.70
N ASN A 214 -6.93 -6.67 11.50
CA ASN A 214 -7.58 -5.37 11.58
C ASN A 214 -8.50 -5.10 10.38
N LEU A 215 -8.22 -5.69 9.20
CA LEU A 215 -9.15 -5.67 8.06
C LEU A 215 -10.41 -6.50 8.32
N ILE A 216 -10.26 -7.67 8.94
CA ILE A 216 -11.39 -8.52 9.32
C ILE A 216 -12.26 -7.82 10.38
N GLU A 217 -11.64 -7.21 11.40
CA GLU A 217 -12.35 -6.42 12.42
C GLU A 217 -13.12 -5.25 11.79
N ALA A 218 -12.51 -4.53 10.83
CA ALA A 218 -13.18 -3.44 10.12
C ALA A 218 -14.44 -3.89 9.34
N ILE A 219 -14.51 -5.14 8.87
CA ILE A 219 -15.73 -5.70 8.27
C ILE A 219 -16.80 -5.96 9.34
N TYR A 220 -16.41 -6.56 10.47
CA TYR A 220 -17.37 -6.90 11.52
C TYR A 220 -17.97 -5.68 12.20
N GLU A 221 -17.20 -4.62 12.40
CA GLU A 221 -17.71 -3.35 12.95
C GLU A 221 -18.75 -2.68 12.05
N GLN A 222 -18.72 -2.92 10.73
CA GLN A 222 -19.77 -2.46 9.80
C GLN A 222 -21.05 -3.28 9.89
N ALA A 223 -20.95 -4.56 10.29
CA ALA A 223 -22.09 -5.46 10.39
C ALA A 223 -22.88 -5.28 11.69
N GLN A 224 -22.36 -4.53 12.66
CA GLN A 224 -23.08 -4.13 13.88
C GLN A 224 -23.73 -2.76 13.63
N PRO A 225 -25.07 -2.65 13.54
CA PRO A 225 -25.72 -1.34 13.56
C PRO A 225 -25.42 -0.66 14.90
N SER A 226 -25.18 0.65 14.85
CA SER A 226 -24.97 1.50 16.02
C SER A 226 -26.00 1.17 17.10
N ARG A 227 -25.52 0.73 18.28
CA ARG A 227 -26.34 0.74 19.48
C ARG A 227 -26.42 2.20 19.92
N ASP A 228 -27.55 2.82 19.61
CA ASP A 228 -27.99 4.08 20.22
C ASP A 228 -28.31 3.86 21.70
#